data_AF-A0A1Q6Q9X2-F1
#
_entry.id   AF-A0A1Q6Q9X2-F1
#
_cell.length_a   1.000
_cell.length_b   1.000
_cell.length_c   1.000
_cell.angle_alpha   90.00
_cell.angle_beta   90.00
_cell.angle_gamma   90.00
#
_symmetry.space_group_name_H-M   'P 1'
#
loop_
_entity.id
_entity.type
_entity.pdbx_description
1 polymer ?
#
loop_
_entity_poly.entity_id
_entity_poly.type
_entity_poly.pdbx_seq_one_letter_code
_entity_poly.pdbx_strand_id
1 'polypeptide(L)'
;MSKIIGIDLGTTNSCVAVMEGGEPVVIANSEGARTTPSVVGFTKTGDRLVGQVAKRQAITNPENTVASIKRYMGTDHKVTLNGKEYTPQQVSAMILQKLPRPLSPSLHTSTTASVRQPRTPAPLRA
;
A
#
# COMPACT_ATOMS: atom_id res chain seq x y z
N MET A 1 5.89 16.10 -19.66
CA MET A 1 6.83 15.87 -18.55
C MET A 1 6.19 14.90 -17.57
N SER A 2 6.85 13.78 -17.25
CA SER A 2 6.35 12.84 -16.24
C SER A 2 6.35 13.50 -14.87
N LYS A 3 5.21 13.57 -14.18
CA LYS A 3 5.19 13.98 -12.78
C LYS A 3 5.82 12.87 -11.94
N ILE A 4 6.80 13.22 -11.13
CA ILE A 4 7.38 12.32 -10.13
C ILE A 4 6.47 12.34 -8.90
N ILE A 5 6.12 11.15 -8.41
CA ILE A 5 5.42 11.00 -7.13
C ILE A 5 6.36 10.42 -6.08
N GLY A 6 6.27 10.93 -4.85
CA GLY A 6 6.91 10.34 -3.69
C GLY A 6 5.93 9.39 -3.01
N ILE A 7 6.31 8.13 -2.84
CA ILE A 7 5.52 7.14 -2.09
C ILE A 7 6.28 6.77 -0.83
N ASP A 8 5.65 6.95 0.32
CA ASP A 8 6.06 6.30 1.56
C ASP A 8 5.25 5.01 1.71
N LEU A 9 5.91 3.87 1.53
CA LEU A 9 5.32 2.56 1.78
C LEU A 9 5.75 2.14 3.17
N GLY A 10 4.94 2.43 4.19
CA GLY A 10 5.25 2.14 5.59
C GLY A 10 4.68 0.80 6.07
N THR A 11 5.13 0.34 7.23
CA THR A 11 4.67 -0.92 7.84
C THR A 11 3.22 -0.85 8.28
N THR A 12 2.81 0.29 8.85
CA THR A 12 1.46 0.49 9.40
C THR A 12 0.59 1.31 8.47
N ASN A 13 1.14 2.38 7.91
CA ASN A 13 0.45 3.30 7.02
C ASN A 13 1.35 3.64 5.83
N SER A 14 0.74 3.98 4.72
CA SER A 14 1.40 4.45 3.50
C SER A 14 0.76 5.77 3.03
N CYS A 15 1.52 6.59 2.33
CA CYS A 15 1.02 7.83 1.73
C CYS A 15 1.71 8.14 0.40
N VAL A 16 1.17 9.12 -0.31
CA VAL A 16 1.74 9.61 -1.56
C VAL A 16 1.74 11.13 -1.58
N ALA A 17 2.80 11.70 -2.12
CA ALA A 17 3.00 13.13 -2.26
C ALA A 17 3.43 13.49 -3.69
N VAL A 18 3.12 14.72 -4.08
CA VAL A 18 3.56 15.35 -5.33
C VAL A 18 4.26 16.66 -5.02
N MET A 19 5.06 17.16 -5.96
CA MET A 19 5.57 18.52 -5.91
C MET A 19 4.57 19.46 -6.59
N GLU A 20 4.06 20.45 -5.86
CA GLU A 20 3.20 21.52 -6.36
C GLU A 20 3.79 22.87 -5.97
N GLY A 21 4.05 23.75 -6.96
CA GLY A 21 4.61 25.08 -6.69
C GLY A 21 5.99 25.07 -6.01
N GLY A 22 6.75 23.97 -6.12
CA GLY A 22 8.04 23.80 -5.44
C GLY A 22 7.95 23.17 -4.05
N GLU A 23 6.74 22.95 -3.52
CA GLU A 23 6.49 22.38 -2.19
C GLU A 23 5.93 20.95 -2.28
N PRO A 24 6.28 20.04 -1.36
CA PRO A 24 5.71 18.70 -1.30
C PRO A 24 4.29 18.73 -0.69
N VAL A 25 3.30 18.23 -1.44
CA VAL A 25 1.90 18.15 -1.02
C VAL A 25 1.46 16.67 -0.94
N VAL A 26 0.92 16.26 0.21
CA VAL A 26 0.37 14.91 0.42
C VAL A 26 -1.05 14.83 -0.15
N ILE A 27 -1.30 13.81 -0.98
CA ILE A 27 -2.59 13.61 -1.63
C ILE A 27 -3.51 12.77 -0.73
N ALA A 28 -4.76 13.20 -0.57
CA ALA A 28 -5.78 12.41 0.13
C ALA A 28 -6.20 11.18 -0.70
N ASN A 29 -6.39 10.04 -0.04
CA ASN A 29 -6.93 8.84 -0.66
C ASN A 29 -8.44 8.96 -0.92
N SER A 30 -9.03 7.94 -1.54
CA SER A 30 -10.47 7.90 -1.85
C SER A 30 -11.36 7.96 -0.61
N GLU A 31 -10.82 7.68 0.57
CA GLU A 31 -11.50 7.81 1.86
C GLU A 31 -11.33 9.21 2.50
N GLY A 32 -10.69 10.16 1.81
CA GLY A 32 -10.42 11.52 2.29
C GLY A 32 -9.26 11.63 3.28
N ALA A 33 -8.56 10.53 3.59
CA ALA A 33 -7.45 10.52 4.52
C ALA A 33 -6.10 10.72 3.81
N ARG A 34 -5.17 11.43 4.44
CA ARG A 34 -3.79 11.62 3.92
C ARG A 34 -2.88 10.40 4.08
N THR A 35 -3.34 9.36 4.76
CA THR A 35 -2.65 8.09 4.91
C THR A 35 -3.61 6.93 4.68
N THR A 36 -3.07 5.83 4.15
CA THR A 36 -3.78 4.59 3.89
C THR A 36 -3.17 3.49 4.74
N PRO A 37 -3.95 2.76 5.56
CA PRO A 37 -3.41 1.62 6.30
C PRO A 37 -2.75 0.60 5.37
N SER A 38 -1.57 0.10 5.75
CA SER A 38 -0.83 -0.94 5.02
C SER A 38 -1.40 -2.33 5.34
N VAL A 39 -2.68 -2.50 5.00
CA VAL A 39 -3.48 -3.70 5.29
C VAL A 39 -4.16 -4.15 4.00
N VAL A 40 -4.09 -5.44 3.74
CA VAL A 40 -4.76 -6.09 2.60
C VAL A 40 -5.61 -7.22 3.14
N GLY A 41 -6.82 -7.36 2.63
CA GLY A 41 -7.64 -8.53 2.94
C GLY A 41 -8.53 -8.91 1.77
N PHE A 42 -9.21 -10.04 1.91
CA PHE A 42 -10.22 -10.48 0.94
C PHE A 42 -11.56 -10.69 1.64
N THR A 43 -12.65 -10.36 0.97
CA THR A 43 -14.00 -10.73 1.42
C THR A 43 -14.21 -12.24 1.23
N LYS A 44 -15.27 -12.79 1.82
CA LYS A 44 -15.69 -14.18 1.59
C LYS A 44 -16.06 -14.47 0.14
N THR A 45 -16.45 -13.44 -0.63
CA THR A 45 -16.77 -13.51 -2.06
C THR A 45 -15.52 -13.40 -2.95
N GLY A 46 -14.35 -13.17 -2.36
CA GLY A 46 -13.07 -13.08 -3.08
C GLY A 46 -12.68 -11.67 -3.52
N ASP A 47 -13.42 -10.64 -3.13
CA ASP A 47 -13.10 -9.25 -3.45
C ASP A 47 -11.92 -8.77 -2.62
N ARG A 48 -10.92 -8.16 -3.28
CA ARG A 48 -9.75 -7.61 -2.61
C ARG A 48 -10.07 -6.28 -1.95
N LEU A 49 -9.83 -6.19 -0.64
CA LEU A 49 -9.91 -4.98 0.17
C LEU A 49 -8.50 -4.48 0.49
N VAL A 50 -8.31 -3.16 0.49
CA VAL A 50 -7.03 -2.52 0.84
C VAL A 50 -7.30 -1.28 1.68
N GLY A 51 -6.43 -1.00 2.66
CA GLY A 51 -6.51 0.21 3.46
C GLY A 51 -7.55 0.11 4.58
N GLN A 52 -8.35 1.16 4.73
CA GLN A 52 -9.29 1.28 5.86
C GLN A 52 -10.36 0.18 5.87
N VAL A 53 -10.82 -0.23 4.68
CA VAL A 53 -11.82 -1.30 4.55
C VAL A 53 -11.25 -2.65 5.00
N ALA A 54 -10.03 -2.99 4.58
CA ALA A 54 -9.35 -4.20 5.05
C ALA A 54 -9.08 -4.17 6.56
N LYS A 55 -8.64 -3.02 7.09
CA LYS A 55 -8.39 -2.83 8.53
C LYS A 55 -9.65 -3.07 9.37
N ARG A 56 -10.82 -2.63 8.91
CA ARG A 56 -12.10 -2.81 9.65
C ARG A 56 -12.48 -4.28 9.84
N GLN A 57 -12.21 -5.13 8.85
CA GLN A 57 -12.54 -6.56 8.95
C GLN A 57 -11.44 -7.41 9.60
N ALA A 58 -10.29 -6.83 9.97
CA ALA A 58 -9.15 -7.61 10.45
C ALA A 58 -9.45 -8.43 11.72
N ILE A 59 -10.40 -7.96 12.55
CA ILE A 59 -10.82 -8.67 13.77
C ILE A 59 -11.77 -9.83 13.44
N THR A 60 -12.66 -9.66 12.47
CA THR A 60 -13.72 -10.61 12.14
C THR A 60 -13.35 -11.59 11.03
N ASN A 61 -12.29 -11.32 10.28
CA ASN A 61 -11.74 -12.14 9.20
C ASN A 61 -10.20 -12.08 9.22
N PRO A 62 -9.55 -12.50 10.33
CA PRO A 62 -8.10 -12.43 10.49
C PRO A 62 -7.35 -13.33 9.51
N GLU A 63 -7.90 -14.50 9.17
CA GLU A 63 -7.27 -15.48 8.28
C GLU A 63 -7.14 -15.00 6.83
N ASN A 64 -8.03 -14.10 6.38
CA ASN A 64 -7.94 -13.47 5.06
C ASN A 64 -7.58 -11.99 5.14
N THR A 65 -6.92 -11.54 6.20
CA THR A 65 -6.46 -10.16 6.34
C THR A 65 -5.03 -10.10 6.86
N VAL A 66 -4.14 -9.42 6.12
CA VAL A 66 -2.72 -9.25 6.48
C VAL A 66 -2.40 -7.78 6.74
N ALA A 67 -1.64 -7.54 7.80
CA ALA A 67 -1.05 -6.26 8.15
C ALA A 67 0.46 -6.42 8.37
N SER A 68 1.20 -5.31 8.44
CA SER A 68 2.65 -5.31 8.71
C SER A 68 3.50 -6.11 7.72
N ILE A 69 3.00 -6.38 6.51
CA ILE A 69 3.68 -7.24 5.53
C ILE A 69 5.08 -6.73 5.16
N LYS A 70 5.29 -5.41 5.27
CA LYS A 70 6.58 -4.78 5.03
C LYS A 70 7.72 -5.35 5.91
N ARG A 71 7.41 -5.86 7.10
CA ARG A 71 8.40 -6.51 7.99
C ARG A 71 9.06 -7.74 7.38
N TYR A 72 8.42 -8.34 6.37
CA TYR A 72 8.87 -9.55 5.71
C TYR A 72 9.48 -9.29 4.33
N MET A 73 9.58 -8.02 3.90
CA MET A 73 10.21 -7.66 2.63
C MET A 73 11.66 -8.17 2.56
N GLY A 74 12.02 -8.78 1.43
CA GLY A 74 13.36 -9.35 1.23
C GLY A 74 13.58 -10.71 1.91
N THR A 75 12.52 -11.37 2.37
CA THR A 75 12.55 -12.74 2.89
C THR A 75 11.68 -13.66 2.03
N ASP A 76 11.79 -14.98 2.24
CA ASP A 76 10.95 -16.00 1.58
C ASP A 76 9.59 -16.22 2.25
N HIS A 77 9.21 -15.33 3.17
CA HIS A 77 7.92 -15.39 3.84
C HIS A 77 6.78 -15.38 2.82
N LYS A 78 5.71 -16.11 3.12
CA LYS A 78 4.47 -16.11 2.32
C LYS A 78 3.27 -16.04 3.25
N VAL A 79 2.22 -15.41 2.76
CA VAL A 79 0.92 -15.38 3.43
C VAL A 79 -0.12 -16.02 2.51
N THR A 80 -0.98 -16.84 3.08
CA THR A 80 -2.11 -17.43 2.35
C THR A 80 -3.32 -16.54 2.55
N LEU A 81 -3.87 -16.01 1.45
CA LEU A 81 -5.08 -15.19 1.45
C LEU A 81 -6.01 -15.73 0.37
N ASN A 82 -7.28 -15.96 0.70
CA ASN A 82 -8.27 -16.47 -0.25
C ASN A 82 -7.79 -17.74 -1.00
N GLY A 83 -7.18 -18.68 -0.26
CA GLY A 83 -6.66 -19.94 -0.79
C GLY A 83 -5.44 -19.84 -1.71
N LYS A 84 -4.79 -18.66 -1.81
CA LYS A 84 -3.59 -18.45 -2.64
C LYS A 84 -2.44 -17.90 -1.82
N GLU A 85 -1.23 -18.35 -2.13
CA GLU A 85 -0.01 -17.79 -1.53
C GLU A 85 0.38 -16.47 -2.19
N TYR A 86 0.76 -15.50 -1.35
CA TYR A 86 1.30 -14.22 -1.78
C TYR A 86 2.62 -13.93 -1.06
N THR A 87 3.57 -13.41 -1.83
CA THR A 87 4.82 -12.87 -1.31
C THR A 87 4.61 -11.46 -0.72
N PRO A 88 5.48 -11.01 0.21
CA PRO A 88 5.45 -9.66 0.75
C PRO A 88 5.44 -8.56 -0.32
N GLN A 89 6.15 -8.80 -1.42
CA GLN A 89 6.24 -7.92 -2.58
C GLN A 89 4.90 -7.83 -3.31
N GLN A 90 4.21 -8.95 -3.52
CA GLN A 90 2.88 -8.97 -4.14
C GLN A 90 1.83 -8.26 -3.27
N VAL A 91 1.81 -8.52 -1.96
CA VAL A 91 0.88 -7.83 -1.04
C VAL A 91 1.19 -6.33 -1.00
N SER A 92 2.47 -5.95 -0.94
CA SER A 92 2.88 -4.55 -0.99
C SER A 92 2.45 -3.88 -2.30
N ALA A 93 2.52 -4.59 -3.43
CA ALA A 93 2.04 -4.08 -4.71
C ALA A 93 0.52 -3.81 -4.70
N MET A 94 -0.28 -4.63 -4.00
CA MET A 94 -1.71 -4.36 -3.81
C MET A 94 -1.95 -3.07 -3.00
N ILE A 95 -1.10 -2.77 -2.02
CA ILE A 95 -1.14 -1.50 -1.26
C ILE A 95 -0.82 -0.32 -2.20
N LEU A 96 0.25 -0.45 -3.00
CA LEU A 96 0.65 0.58 -3.96
C LEU A 96 -0.44 0.88 -5.01
N GLN A 97 -1.19 -0.14 -5.45
CA GLN A 97 -2.32 0.03 -6.37
C GLN A 97 -3.48 0.84 -5.78
N LYS A 98 -3.63 0.87 -4.44
CA LYS A 98 -4.69 1.62 -3.76
C LYS A 98 -4.34 3.10 -3.55
N LEU A 99 -3.05 3.47 -3.59
CA LEU A 99 -2.63 4.84 -3.36
C LEU A 99 -3.12 5.76 -4.49
N PRO A 100 -3.58 6.98 -4.17
CA PRO A 100 -4.11 7.87 -5.19
C PRO A 100 -3.00 8.24 -6.18
N ARG A 101 -3.34 8.27 -7.47
CA ARG A 101 -2.46 8.79 -8.50
C ARG A 101 -2.87 10.22 -8.81
N PRO A 102 -1.93 11.17 -8.91
CA PRO A 102 -2.27 12.52 -9.35
C PRO A 102 -2.86 12.44 -10.75
N LEU A 103 -4.05 13.03 -10.92
CA LEU A 103 -4.66 13.20 -12.23
C LEU A 103 -3.82 14.24 -12.99
N SER A 104 -3.21 13.84 -14.10
CA SER A 104 -2.62 14.79 -15.05
C SER A 104 -3.72 15.22 -16.02
N PRO A 105 -4.01 16.52 -16.21
CA PRO A 105 -5.01 16.97 -17.18
C PRO A 105 -4.66 16.60 -18.63
N SER A 106 -3.38 16.35 -18.94
CA SER A 106 -2.93 15.92 -20.25
C SER A 106 -2.88 14.39 -20.32
N LEU A 107 -3.75 13.79 -21.13
CA LEU A 107 -4.00 12.34 -21.27
C LEU A 107 -2.77 11.44 -21.59
N HIS A 108 -1.54 11.98 -21.73
CA HIS A 108 -0.39 11.26 -22.33
C HIS A 108 0.91 11.39 -21.53
N THR A 109 0.85 11.59 -20.21
CA THR A 109 2.07 11.63 -19.37
C THR A 109 2.13 10.45 -18.40
N SER A 110 3.12 9.59 -18.55
CA SER A 110 3.46 8.52 -17.62
C SER A 110 3.89 9.08 -16.26
N THR A 111 3.30 8.60 -15.16
CA THR A 111 3.72 8.93 -13.79
C THR A 111 4.85 7.99 -13.38
N THR A 112 5.99 8.54 -12.97
CA THR A 112 7.11 7.76 -12.42
C THR A 112 7.08 7.86 -10.90
N ALA A 113 7.09 6.72 -10.23
CA ALA A 113 7.02 6.65 -8.76
C ALA A 113 8.40 6.40 -8.15
N SER A 114 8.79 7.25 -7.20
CA SER A 114 9.90 6.96 -6.29
C SER A 114 9.33 6.39 -5.01
N VAL A 115 9.66 5.13 -4.70
CA VAL A 115 9.17 4.44 -3.51
C VAL A 115 10.26 4.48 -2.45
N ARG A 116 10.02 5.19 -1.35
CA ARG A 116 10.86 5.14 -0.17
C ARG A 116 10.31 4.08 0.79
N GLN A 117 11.14 3.12 1.15
CA GLN A 117 10.88 2.22 2.25
C GLN A 117 11.84 2.58 3.39
N PRO A 118 11.40 3.21 4.49
CA PRO A 118 12.24 3.31 5.68
C PRO A 118 12.72 1.92 6.11
N ARG A 119 13.99 1.81 6.53
CA ARG A 119 14.59 0.55 6.98
C ARG A 119 13.73 -0.02 8.09
N THR A 120 13.17 -1.20 7.86
CA THR A 120 12.49 -1.93 8.92
C THR A 120 13.57 -2.40 9.90
N PRO A 121 13.39 -2.26 11.23
CA PRO A 121 14.23 -2.98 12.19
C PRO A 121 14.20 -4.47 11.83
N ALA A 122 15.30 -5.18 12.11
CA ALA A 122 15.51 -6.59 11.74
C ALA A 122 14.22 -7.42 11.89
N PRO A 123 13.93 -8.34 10.95
CA PRO A 123 12.71 -9.13 11.00
C PRO A 123 12.57 -9.74 12.39
N LEU A 124 11.36 -9.67 12.95
CA LEU A 124 11.02 -10.41 14.17
C LEU A 124 11.38 -11.87 13.86
N ARG A 125 12.45 -12.38 14.49
CA ARG A 125 12.75 -13.80 14.47
C ARG A 125 11.53 -14.47 15.11
N ALA A 126 10.83 -15.26 14.31
CA ALA A 126 9.82 -16.19 14.82
C ALA A 126 10.49 -17.21 15.74
#